data_AF-A0A1B6JTK8-F1
#
_entry.id   AF-A0A1B6JTK8-F1
#
_cell.length_a   1.000
_cell.length_b   1.000
_cell.length_c   1.000
_cell.angle_alpha   90.00
_cell.angle_beta   90.00
_cell.angle_gamma   90.00
#
_symmetry.space_group_name_H-M   'P 1'
#
loop_
_entity.id
_entity.type
_entity.pdbx_description
1 polymer ?
#
loop_
_entity_poly.entity_id
_entity_poly.type
_entity_poly.pdbx_seq_one_letter_code
_entity_poly.pdbx_strand_id
1 'polypeptide(L)'
;DIRLLDFQLVRYGSPVNDLVYFIWTSATHEVRSHGLEELYNLYVETFNNKLRDLNCKETISYEYVRSEEKRLSPLALYVMASMPPFNCENSVSNMEPFLYQENEDEALNIYRKYYDEQFCSYHVPRYLEQMESVGVFDYLEQCIQLRN
;
A
#
# COMPACT_ATOMS: atom_id res chain seq x y z
N ASP A 1 15.05 -19.48 2.80
CA ASP A 1 15.73 -18.18 2.98
C ASP A 1 14.94 -17.14 2.19
N ILE A 2 14.65 -15.97 2.76
CA ILE A 2 13.87 -14.91 2.11
C ILE A 2 14.86 -13.87 1.58
N ARG A 3 14.75 -13.48 0.31
CA ARG A 3 15.58 -12.43 -0.30
C ARG A 3 14.70 -11.33 -0.86
N LEU A 4 15.03 -10.08 -0.54
CA LEU A 4 14.46 -8.90 -1.18
C LEU A 4 15.19 -8.67 -2.51
N LEU A 5 14.41 -8.46 -3.58
CA LEU A 5 14.90 -8.21 -4.94
C LEU A 5 14.35 -6.87 -5.43
N ASP A 6 14.80 -6.43 -6.61
CA ASP A 6 14.21 -5.31 -7.36
C ASP A 6 14.23 -3.94 -6.65
N PHE A 7 15.43 -3.43 -6.38
CA PHE A 7 15.66 -2.13 -5.71
C PHE A 7 15.44 -0.88 -6.60
N GLN A 8 14.80 -1.03 -7.75
CA GLN A 8 14.62 0.04 -8.75
C GLN A 8 13.75 1.21 -8.28
N LEU A 9 12.95 1.03 -7.22
CA LEU A 9 12.11 2.07 -6.62
C LEU A 9 12.60 2.50 -5.21
N VAL A 10 13.79 2.07 -4.80
CA VAL A 10 14.36 2.46 -3.50
C VAL A 10 14.58 3.96 -3.44
N ARG A 11 14.13 4.55 -2.33
CA ARG A 11 14.29 5.97 -2.05
C ARG A 11 14.42 6.20 -0.56
N TYR A 12 15.16 7.24 -0.18
CA TYR A 12 15.18 7.68 1.21
C TYR A 12 13.84 8.32 1.58
N GLY A 13 13.26 7.88 2.69
CA GLY A 13 12.00 8.40 3.19
C GLY A 13 11.63 7.78 4.53
N SER A 14 10.39 8.02 4.94
CA SER A 14 9.82 7.37 6.12
C SER A 14 9.90 5.84 5.98
N PRO A 15 10.35 5.11 7.01
CA PRO A 15 10.38 3.65 6.99
C PRO A 15 8.96 3.04 6.87
N VAL A 16 7.93 3.82 7.23
CA VAL A 16 6.51 3.45 7.14
C VAL A 16 6.00 3.41 5.69
N ASN A 17 6.70 4.06 4.73
CA ASN A 17 6.34 3.98 3.31
C ASN A 17 6.30 2.54 2.80
N ASP A 18 7.35 1.77 3.10
CA ASP A 18 7.49 0.39 2.64
C ASP A 18 6.47 -0.52 3.33
N LEU A 19 6.18 -0.23 4.61
CA LEU A 19 5.19 -0.97 5.39
C LEU A 19 3.77 -0.79 4.82
N VAL A 20 3.35 0.46 4.57
CA VAL A 20 2.05 0.78 3.96
C VAL A 20 1.98 0.16 2.56
N TYR A 21 3.02 0.34 1.74
CA TYR A 21 3.06 -0.26 0.41
C TYR A 21 2.86 -1.78 0.47
N PHE A 22 3.59 -2.47 1.35
CA PHE A 22 3.51 -3.92 1.50
C PHE A 22 2.12 -4.38 1.96
N ILE A 23 1.55 -3.73 2.98
CA ILE A 23 0.22 -4.07 3.51
C ILE A 23 -0.85 -3.97 2.42
N TRP A 24 -0.85 -2.88 1.66
CA TRP A 24 -1.90 -2.66 0.67
C TRP A 24 -1.68 -3.47 -0.62
N THR A 25 -0.45 -3.78 -0.99
CA THR A 25 -0.18 -4.58 -2.20
C THR A 25 -0.23 -6.08 -2.00
N SER A 26 0.06 -6.57 -0.79
CA SER A 26 0.40 -7.99 -0.58
C SER A 26 -0.37 -8.66 0.57
N ALA A 27 -0.92 -7.91 1.52
CA ALA A 27 -1.67 -8.53 2.62
C ALA A 27 -3.00 -9.12 2.12
N THR A 28 -3.53 -10.11 2.83
CA THR A 28 -4.89 -10.60 2.58
C THR A 28 -5.93 -9.64 3.17
N HIS A 29 -7.19 -9.82 2.79
CA HIS A 29 -8.27 -9.07 3.43
C HIS A 29 -8.30 -9.28 4.95
N GLU A 30 -8.08 -10.51 5.41
CA GLU A 30 -8.09 -10.84 6.83
C GLU A 30 -7.03 -10.06 7.62
N VAL A 31 -5.82 -9.97 7.06
CA VAL A 31 -4.73 -9.22 7.68
C VAL A 31 -5.03 -7.72 7.73
N ARG A 32 -5.59 -7.14 6.65
CA ARG A 32 -6.00 -5.73 6.65
C ARG A 32 -7.14 -5.43 7.62
N SER A 33 -8.05 -6.37 7.83
CA SER A 33 -9.20 -6.17 8.72
C SER A 33 -8.85 -6.38 10.19
N HIS A 34 -7.98 -7.32 10.53
CA HIS A 34 -7.78 -7.76 11.92
C HIS A 34 -6.32 -7.79 12.39
N GLY A 35 -5.34 -7.75 11.48
CA GLY A 35 -3.93 -7.97 11.79
C GLY A 35 -3.06 -6.71 11.83
N LEU A 36 -3.60 -5.54 11.50
CA LEU A 36 -2.79 -4.32 11.35
C LEU A 36 -2.11 -3.88 12.65
N GLU A 37 -2.83 -3.91 13.77
CA GLU A 37 -2.27 -3.51 15.07
C GLU A 37 -1.08 -4.40 15.48
N GLU A 38 -1.22 -5.71 15.32
CA GLU A 38 -0.13 -6.67 15.59
C GLU A 38 1.06 -6.41 14.67
N LEU A 39 0.81 -6.20 13.37
CA LEU A 39 1.87 -5.91 12.40
C LEU A 39 2.62 -4.62 12.72
N TYR A 40 1.93 -3.55 13.10
CA TYR A 40 2.57 -2.28 13.45
C TYR A 40 3.41 -2.40 14.73
N ASN A 41 2.93 -3.12 15.75
CA ASN A 41 3.70 -3.38 16.96
C ASN A 41 4.96 -4.21 16.66
N LEU A 42 4.80 -5.30 15.90
CA LEU A 42 5.92 -6.15 15.47
C LEU A 42 6.95 -5.36 14.66
N TYR A 43 6.49 -4.48 13.77
CA TYR A 43 7.36 -3.63 12.96
C TYR A 43 8.18 -2.67 13.83
N VAL A 44 7.54 -1.95 14.76
CA VAL A 44 8.22 -1.03 15.68
C VAL A 44 9.28 -1.76 16.51
N GLU A 45 8.92 -2.91 17.09
CA GLU A 45 9.84 -3.72 17.87
C GLU A 45 11.04 -4.17 17.03
N THR A 46 10.78 -4.79 15.87
CA THR A 46 11.81 -5.33 14.99
C THR A 46 12.73 -4.23 14.46
N PHE A 47 12.16 -3.10 14.04
CA PHE A 47 12.90 -1.97 13.50
C PHE A 47 13.83 -1.35 14.55
N ASN A 48 13.32 -1.08 15.74
CA ASN A 48 14.13 -0.53 16.84
C ASN A 48 15.21 -1.50 17.32
N ASN A 49 14.90 -2.81 17.35
CA ASN A 49 15.90 -3.83 17.65
C ASN A 49 17.03 -3.83 16.62
N LYS A 50 16.70 -3.69 15.32
CA LYS A 50 17.71 -3.60 14.26
C LYS A 50 18.52 -2.32 14.27
N LEU A 51 17.92 -1.18 14.59
CA LEU A 51 18.67 0.05 14.81
C LEU A 51 19.69 -0.10 15.94
N ARG A 52 19.31 -0.76 17.04
CA ARG A 52 20.21 -1.05 18.15
C ARG A 52 21.34 -1.99 17.76
N ASP A 53 21.06 -3.06 17.01
CA ASP A 53 22.07 -3.99 16.48
C ASP A 53 23.10 -3.24 15.60
N LEU A 54 22.65 -2.20 14.90
CA LEU A 54 23.48 -1.32 14.05
C LEU A 54 24.14 -0.15 14.80
N ASN A 55 24.00 -0.08 16.13
CA ASN A 55 24.49 1.00 16.99
C ASN A 55 23.91 2.39 16.68
N CYS A 56 22.70 2.43 16.12
CA CYS A 56 21.90 3.65 16.00
C CYS A 56 21.24 4.00 17.35
N LYS A 57 21.09 5.29 17.65
CA LYS A 57 20.46 5.79 18.90
C LYS A 57 18.98 6.11 18.71
N GLU A 58 18.58 6.24 17.46
CA GLU A 58 17.24 6.57 17.01
C GLU A 58 16.27 5.43 17.29
N THR A 59 15.02 5.79 17.55
CA THR A 59 13.91 4.85 17.70
C THR A 59 12.65 5.47 17.13
N ILE A 60 11.75 4.62 16.63
CA ILE A 60 10.39 5.03 16.25
C ILE A 60 9.38 4.56 17.30
N SER A 61 8.29 5.31 17.46
CA SER A 61 7.17 4.91 18.33
C SER A 61 6.01 4.36 17.51
N TYR A 62 5.09 3.67 18.18
CA TYR A 62 3.85 3.20 17.56
C TYR A 62 3.00 4.38 17.05
N GLU A 63 2.93 5.47 17.82
CA GLU A 63 2.19 6.68 17.46
C GLU A 63 2.76 7.33 16.20
N TYR A 64 4.10 7.33 16.04
CA TYR A 64 4.74 7.78 14.80
C TYR A 64 4.35 6.91 13.61
N VAL A 65 4.31 5.58 13.77
CA VAL A 65 3.88 4.68 12.69
C VAL A 65 2.42 4.93 12.31
N ARG A 66 1.53 5.09 13.29
CA ARG A 66 0.10 5.39 13.04
C ARG A 66 -0.11 6.76 12.38
N SER A 67 0.65 7.78 12.78
CA SER A 67 0.55 9.10 12.15
C SER A 67 1.04 9.09 10.70
N GLU A 68 2.13 8.36 10.43
CA GLU A 68 2.67 8.19 9.09
C GLU A 68 1.75 7.34 8.20
N GLU A 69 1.15 6.28 8.72
CA GLU A 69 0.13 5.51 7.99
C GLU A 69 -1.02 6.42 7.54
N LYS A 70 -1.58 7.21 8.46
CA LYS A 70 -2.64 8.16 8.12
C LYS A 70 -2.19 9.16 7.06
N ARG A 71 -0.97 9.70 7.17
CA ARG A 71 -0.37 10.60 6.17
C ARG A 71 -0.22 9.92 4.80
N LEU A 72 -0.03 8.61 4.78
CA LEU A 72 0.14 7.78 3.58
C LEU A 72 -1.17 7.20 3.04
N SER A 73 -2.33 7.63 3.55
CA SER A 73 -3.64 7.27 2.99
C SER A 73 -3.75 7.47 1.46
N PRO A 74 -3.21 8.54 0.85
CA PRO A 74 -3.22 8.67 -0.61
C PRO A 74 -2.40 7.59 -1.32
N LEU A 75 -1.29 7.13 -0.71
CA LEU A 75 -0.49 6.03 -1.24
C LEU A 75 -1.29 4.72 -1.19
N ALA A 76 -1.96 4.44 -0.07
CA ALA A 76 -2.81 3.25 0.08
C ALA A 76 -3.89 3.21 -1.01
N LEU A 77 -4.61 4.32 -1.23
CA LEU A 77 -5.62 4.41 -2.28
C LEU A 77 -5.01 4.20 -3.68
N TYR A 78 -3.89 4.86 -3.96
CA TYR A 78 -3.20 4.75 -5.25
C TYR A 78 -2.77 3.31 -5.56
N VAL A 79 -2.06 2.64 -4.65
CA VAL A 79 -1.57 1.28 -4.89
C VAL A 79 -2.73 0.29 -5.00
N MET A 80 -3.79 0.46 -4.22
CA MET A 80 -4.96 -0.40 -4.31
C MET A 80 -5.74 -0.24 -5.62
N ALA A 81 -5.75 0.95 -6.20
CA ALA A 81 -6.40 1.20 -7.49
C ALA A 81 -5.55 0.79 -8.70
N SER A 82 -4.22 0.73 -8.56
CA SER A 82 -3.29 0.56 -9.70
C SER A 82 -2.55 -0.77 -9.71
N MET A 83 -2.16 -1.30 -8.55
CA MET A 83 -1.30 -2.48 -8.43
C MET A 83 -1.98 -3.85 -8.59
N PRO A 84 -3.30 -4.04 -8.35
CA PRO A 84 -3.91 -5.36 -8.44
C PRO A 84 -3.64 -6.16 -9.74
N PRO A 85 -3.64 -5.57 -10.96
CA PRO A 85 -3.29 -6.29 -12.18
C PRO A 85 -1.85 -6.81 -12.22
N PHE A 86 -0.93 -6.21 -11.45
CA PHE A 86 0.48 -6.60 -11.40
C PHE A 86 0.78 -7.62 -10.30
N ASN A 87 -0.09 -7.72 -9.30
CA ASN A 87 0.11 -8.57 -8.12
C ASN A 87 -0.74 -9.85 -8.13
N CYS A 88 -1.52 -10.09 -9.18
CA CYS A 88 -2.39 -11.24 -9.28
C CYS A 88 -1.70 -12.47 -9.89
N GLU A 89 -2.35 -13.63 -9.81
CA GLU A 89 -1.83 -14.89 -10.38
C GLU A 89 -1.58 -14.80 -11.90
N ASN A 90 -2.42 -14.04 -12.61
CA ASN A 90 -2.29 -13.74 -14.03
C ASN A 90 -1.72 -12.34 -14.25
N SER A 91 -0.62 -12.02 -13.56
CA SER A 91 -0.06 -10.68 -13.53
C SER A 91 0.32 -10.17 -14.92
N VAL A 92 0.11 -8.88 -15.11
CA VAL A 92 0.55 -8.17 -16.31
C VAL A 92 2.07 -8.16 -16.36
N SER A 93 2.62 -8.83 -17.37
CA SER A 93 4.07 -8.95 -17.58
C SER A 93 4.63 -7.92 -18.57
N ASN A 94 3.79 -7.38 -19.45
CA ASN A 94 4.16 -6.28 -20.34
C ASN A 94 3.68 -4.93 -19.80
N MET A 95 4.64 -4.08 -19.42
CA MET A 95 4.35 -2.74 -18.90
C MET A 95 4.23 -1.68 -20.00
N GLU A 96 4.67 -1.95 -21.25
CA GLU A 96 4.65 -0.98 -22.34
C GLU A 96 3.32 -0.27 -22.56
N PRO A 97 2.14 -0.95 -22.44
CA PRO A 97 0.86 -0.28 -22.61
C PRO A 97 0.60 0.85 -21.61
N PHE A 98 1.25 0.83 -20.44
CA PHE A 98 1.03 1.82 -19.38
C PHE A 98 2.00 3.01 -19.43
N LEU A 99 3.03 2.95 -20.27
CA LEU A 99 4.10 3.95 -20.29
C LEU A 99 3.81 5.12 -21.25
N TYR A 100 2.96 4.90 -22.25
CA TYR A 100 2.72 5.86 -23.33
C TYR A 100 1.23 6.16 -23.48
N GLN A 101 0.90 7.45 -23.63
CA GLN A 101 -0.49 7.90 -23.76
C GLN A 101 -1.19 7.31 -25.01
N GLU A 102 -0.43 7.05 -26.08
CA GLU A 102 -0.95 6.42 -27.30
C GLU A 102 -1.51 5.00 -27.08
N ASN A 103 -1.12 4.35 -25.98
CA ASN A 103 -1.57 3.00 -25.60
C ASN A 103 -2.73 3.03 -24.58
N GLU A 104 -3.37 4.18 -24.34
CA GLU A 104 -4.43 4.33 -23.33
C GLU A 104 -5.55 3.29 -23.49
N ASP A 105 -6.02 3.06 -24.71
CA ASP A 105 -7.05 2.06 -24.99
C ASP A 105 -6.60 0.63 -24.63
N GLU A 106 -5.34 0.30 -24.89
CA GLU A 106 -4.77 -1.01 -24.54
C GLU A 106 -4.65 -1.16 -23.02
N ALA A 107 -4.12 -0.15 -22.33
CA ALA A 107 -4.04 -0.14 -20.86
C ALA A 107 -5.42 -0.27 -20.22
N LEU A 108 -6.43 0.47 -20.72
CA LEU A 108 -7.81 0.38 -20.26
C LEU A 108 -8.40 -1.01 -20.48
N ASN A 109 -8.10 -1.65 -21.61
CA ASN A 109 -8.56 -3.01 -21.86
C ASN A 109 -7.92 -4.04 -20.91
N ILE A 110 -6.65 -3.84 -20.51
CA ILE A 110 -6.01 -4.67 -19.49
C ILE A 110 -6.71 -4.48 -18.14
N TYR A 111 -6.93 -3.24 -17.72
CA TYR A 111 -7.65 -2.96 -16.47
C TYR A 111 -9.06 -3.53 -16.47
N ARG A 112 -9.82 -3.42 -17.57
CA ARG A 112 -11.19 -3.97 -17.69
C ARG A 112 -11.25 -5.48 -17.57
N LYS A 113 -10.23 -6.19 -18.07
CA LYS A 113 -10.13 -7.65 -17.92
C LYS A 113 -9.91 -8.07 -16.48
N TYR A 114 -9.17 -7.25 -15.72
CA TYR A 114 -8.86 -7.54 -14.33
C TYR A 114 -9.98 -7.13 -13.38
N TYR A 115 -10.51 -5.91 -13.54
CA TYR A 115 -11.63 -5.38 -12.76
C TYR A 115 -12.97 -5.90 -13.28
N ASP A 116 -13.11 -7.22 -13.34
CA ASP A 116 -14.33 -7.90 -13.76
C ASP A 116 -15.42 -7.82 -12.68
N GLU A 117 -16.58 -8.42 -12.98
CA GLU A 117 -17.74 -8.44 -12.07
C GLU A 117 -17.42 -9.15 -10.74
N GLN A 118 -16.60 -10.21 -10.77
CA GLN A 118 -16.22 -10.94 -9.57
C GLN A 118 -15.33 -10.07 -8.69
N PHE A 119 -14.33 -9.39 -9.25
CA PHE A 119 -13.48 -8.47 -8.52
C PHE A 119 -14.29 -7.30 -7.95
N CYS A 120 -15.15 -6.69 -8.77
CA CYS A 120 -15.98 -5.56 -8.35
C CYS A 120 -16.99 -5.94 -7.25
N SER A 121 -17.55 -7.15 -7.28
CA SER A 121 -18.50 -7.60 -6.26
C SER A 121 -17.83 -8.12 -4.98
N TYR A 122 -16.64 -8.70 -5.09
CA TYR A 122 -15.94 -9.30 -3.95
C TYR A 122 -14.87 -8.38 -3.35
N HIS A 123 -13.91 -7.93 -4.14
CA HIS A 123 -12.73 -7.23 -3.64
C HIS A 123 -12.99 -5.75 -3.34
N VAL A 124 -13.67 -5.03 -4.26
CA VAL A 124 -13.87 -3.58 -4.14
C VAL A 124 -14.59 -3.18 -2.83
N PRO A 125 -15.73 -3.79 -2.44
CA PRO A 125 -16.42 -3.39 -1.20
C PRO A 125 -15.55 -3.61 0.04
N ARG A 126 -14.80 -4.72 0.09
CA ARG A 126 -13.89 -5.03 1.19
C ARG A 126 -12.73 -4.04 1.27
N TYR A 127 -12.17 -3.64 0.13
CA TYR A 127 -11.12 -2.62 0.13
C TYR A 127 -11.63 -1.27 0.62
N LEU A 128 -12.81 -0.86 0.18
CA LEU A 128 -13.42 0.39 0.64
C LEU A 128 -13.68 0.34 2.15
N GLU A 129 -14.26 -0.74 2.66
CA GLU A 129 -14.47 -0.93 4.10
C GLU A 129 -13.16 -0.92 4.89
N GLN A 130 -12.11 -1.56 4.38
CA GLN A 130 -10.79 -1.58 5.00
C GLN A 130 -10.10 -0.22 4.98
N MET A 131 -10.28 0.57 3.93
CA MET A 131 -9.75 1.93 3.85
C MET A 131 -10.52 2.88 4.78
N GLU A 132 -11.83 2.73 4.85
CA GLU A 132 -12.70 3.46 5.78
C GLU A 132 -12.28 3.19 7.23
N SER A 133 -12.06 1.92 7.60
CA SER A 133 -11.75 1.54 8.98
C SER A 133 -10.42 2.10 9.50
N VAL A 134 -9.47 2.39 8.61
CA VAL A 134 -8.19 3.03 8.97
C VAL A 134 -8.20 4.56 8.77
N GLY A 135 -9.32 5.14 8.35
CA GLY A 135 -9.50 6.59 8.21
C GLY A 135 -8.87 7.19 6.95
N VAL A 136 -8.75 6.43 5.87
CA VAL A 136 -8.22 6.93 4.58
C VAL A 136 -9.08 8.07 4.05
N PHE A 137 -10.40 7.91 4.03
CA PHE A 137 -11.32 8.90 3.48
C PHE A 137 -11.40 10.16 4.35
N ASP A 138 -11.44 10.00 5.68
CA ASP A 138 -11.35 11.11 6.64
C ASP A 138 -10.11 11.98 6.41
N TYR A 139 -8.95 11.35 6.16
CA TYR A 139 -7.72 12.06 5.89
C TYR A 139 -7.79 12.83 4.56
N LEU A 140 -8.33 12.21 3.51
CA LEU A 140 -8.47 12.86 2.21
C LEU A 140 -9.41 14.07 2.28
N GLU A 141 -10.52 13.96 3.02
CA GLU A 141 -11.44 15.08 3.24
C GLU A 141 -10.76 16.24 3.97
N GLN A 142 -9.99 15.94 5.03
CA GLN A 142 -9.19 16.94 5.76
C GLN A 142 -8.20 17.66 4.82
N CYS A 143 -7.54 16.92 3.93
CA CYS A 143 -6.62 17.50 2.94
C CYS A 143 -7.33 18.41 1.92
N ILE A 144 -8.59 18.16 1.59
CA ILE A 144 -9.37 19.01 0.68
C ILE A 144 -9.77 20.29 1.42
N GLN A 145 -10.25 20.18 2.65
CA GLN A 145 -10.66 21.32 3.47
C GLN A 145 -9.50 22.30 3.73
N LEU A 146 -8.27 21.80 3.91
CA LEU A 146 -7.07 22.63 4.10
C LEU A 146 -6.62 23.38 2.84
N ARG A 147 -7.10 23.01 1.65
CA ARG A 147 -6.76 23.70 0.38
C ARG A 147 -7.74 24.81 0.02
N ASN A 148 -8.91 24.85 0.65
CA ASN A 148 -9.95 25.87 0.48
C ASN A 148 -9.81 26.96 1.54
#